data_AF-A0A221VXR9-F1
#
_entry.id   AF-A0A221VXR9-F1
#
_cell.length_a   1.000
_cell.length_b   1.000
_cell.length_c   1.000
_cell.angle_alpha   90.00
_cell.angle_beta   90.00
_cell.angle_gamma   90.00
#
_symmetry.space_group_name_H-M   'P 1'
#
loop_
_entity.id
_entity.type
_entity.pdbx_description
1 polymer ?
#
loop_
_entity_poly.entity_id
_entity_poly.type
_entity_poly.pdbx_seq_one_letter_code
_entity_poly.pdbx_strand_id
1 'polypeptide(L)' 'MEILRERGLLTVPDARPAAHHFAGLLLWTPRNQTMFAVAALPVDEDELDRLVVAGSGAFLRSCQREDA' A
#
# COMPACT_ATOMS: atom_id res chain seq x y z
N MET A 1 10.81 -4.42 0.17
CA MET A 1 10.63 -4.70 -1.27
C MET A 1 11.85 -5.41 -1.86
N GLU A 2 13.08 -4.93 -1.65
CA GLU A 2 14.30 -5.53 -2.24
C GLU A 2 14.47 -7.03 -1.94
N ILE A 3 14.43 -7.41 -0.65
CA ILE A 3 14.56 -8.82 -0.24
C ILE A 3 13.48 -9.71 -0.87
N LEU A 4 12.26 -9.21 -1.05
CA LEU A 4 11.16 -9.98 -1.66
C LEU A 4 11.37 -10.15 -3.17
N ARG A 5 11.90 -9.12 -3.84
CA ARG A 5 12.29 -9.15 -5.25
C ARG A 5 13.44 -10.13 -5.49
N GLU A 6 14.50 -10.05 -4.69
CA GLU A 6 15.67 -10.94 -4.78
C GLU A 6 15.29 -12.41 -4.58
N ARG A 7 14.30 -12.68 -3.73
CA ARG A 7 13.77 -14.03 -3.49
C ARG A 7 12.74 -14.49 -4.52
N GLY A 8 12.41 -13.66 -5.52
CA GLY A 8 11.39 -13.97 -6.53
C GLY A 8 9.96 -14.06 -5.98
N LEU A 9 9.70 -13.50 -4.79
CA LEU A 9 8.38 -13.50 -4.15
C LEU A 9 7.48 -12.36 -4.63
N LEU A 10 8.06 -11.33 -5.25
CA LEU A 10 7.36 -10.23 -5.91
C LEU A 10 8.02 -9.91 -7.23
N THR A 11 7.22 -9.72 -8.28
CA THR A 11 7.67 -9.22 -9.57
C THR A 11 7.54 -7.70 -9.58
N VAL A 12 8.65 -7.01 -9.32
CA VAL A 12 8.71 -5.54 -9.35
C VAL A 12 9.97 -5.09 -10.10
N PRO A 13 9.87 -4.11 -11.03
CA PRO A 13 11.02 -3.64 -11.80
C PRO A 13 12.11 -2.98 -10.93
N ASP A 14 11.69 -2.19 -9.95
CA ASP A 14 12.55 -1.52 -8.97
C ASP A 14 11.85 -1.52 -7.61
N ALA A 15 12.59 -1.94 -6.57
CA ALA A 15 12.07 -2.05 -5.21
C ALA A 15 11.72 -0.71 -4.56
N ARG A 16 12.42 0.39 -4.90
CA ARG A 16 12.20 1.69 -4.26
C ARG A 16 10.91 2.36 -4.74
N PRO A 17 10.67 2.52 -6.05
CA PRO A 17 9.37 2.97 -6.56
C PRO A 17 8.22 2.08 -6.09
N ALA A 18 8.40 0.75 -6.08
CA ALA A 18 7.38 -0.18 -5.56
C ALA A 18 7.03 0.10 -4.09
N ALA A 19 8.03 0.39 -3.24
CA ALA A 19 7.79 0.76 -1.85
C ALA A 19 7.02 2.09 -1.72
N HIS A 20 7.33 3.09 -2.55
CA HIS A 20 6.59 4.36 -2.57
C HIS A 20 5.13 4.17 -3.01
N HIS A 21 4.87 3.35 -4.04
CA HIS A 21 3.52 3.05 -4.48
C HIS A 21 2.73 2.32 -3.38
N PHE A 22 3.33 1.33 -2.73
CA PHE A 22 2.71 0.63 -1.60
C PHE A 22 2.36 1.60 -0.46
N ALA A 23 3.31 2.46 -0.06
CA ALA A 23 3.06 3.48 0.96
C ALA A 23 1.97 4.47 0.52
N GLY A 24 1.93 4.85 -0.76
CA GLY A 24 0.89 5.72 -1.32
C GLY A 24 -0.51 5.11 -1.20
N LEU A 25 -0.66 3.82 -1.54
CA LEU A 25 -1.93 3.10 -1.43
C LEU A 25 -2.47 3.07 0.01
N LEU A 26 -1.58 2.96 1.00
CA LEU A 26 -1.97 2.88 2.41
C LEU A 26 -2.18 4.24 3.07
N LEU A 27 -1.36 5.23 2.72
CA LEU A 27 -1.23 6.46 3.50
C LEU A 27 -1.91 7.67 2.87
N TRP A 28 -2.17 7.68 1.55
CA TRP A 28 -2.67 8.86 0.86
C TRP A 28 -3.96 9.41 1.49
N THR A 29 -4.99 8.57 1.61
CA THR A 29 -6.29 8.94 2.16
C THR A 29 -6.21 9.38 3.63
N PRO A 30 -5.70 8.55 4.56
CA PRO A 30 -5.68 8.94 5.98
C PRO A 30 -4.79 10.16 6.22
N ARG A 31 -3.63 10.26 5.55
CA ARG A 31 -2.74 11.42 5.69
C ARG A 31 -3.40 12.70 5.21
N ASN A 32 -4.12 12.67 4.09
CA ASN A 32 -4.82 13.85 3.58
C ASN A 32 -6.00 14.24 4.46
N GLN A 33 -6.74 13.27 5.00
CA GLN A 33 -7.79 13.55 5.98
C GLN A 33 -7.20 14.26 7.21
N THR A 34 -6.12 13.73 7.79
CA THR A 34 -5.45 14.36 8.94
C THR A 34 -4.91 15.76 8.62
N MET A 35 -4.34 15.97 7.44
CA MET A 35 -3.72 17.25 7.08
C MET A 35 -4.72 18.35 6.71
N PHE A 36 -5.86 17.99 6.10
CA PHE A 36 -6.77 18.96 5.47
C PHE A 36 -8.17 19.01 6.07
N ALA A 37 -8.62 17.96 6.78
CA ALA A 37 -9.90 18.00 7.47
C ALA A 37 -9.69 18.53 8.90
N VAL A 38 -10.01 19.81 9.11
CA VAL A 38 -9.85 20.59 10.36
C VAL A 38 -10.55 19.97 11.61
N ALA A 39 -11.29 18.87 11.46
CA ALA A 39 -11.98 18.19 12.55
C ALA A 39 -12.20 16.68 12.30
N ALA A 40 -11.36 16.00 11.52
CA ALA A 40 -11.50 14.55 11.41
C ALA A 40 -11.14 13.91 12.76
N LEU A 41 -12.16 13.33 13.40
CA LEU A 41 -12.02 12.32 14.46
C LEU A 41 -10.87 11.35 14.09
N PRO A 42 -10.21 10.71 15.08
CA PRO A 42 -9.20 9.70 14.78
C PRO A 42 -9.76 8.72 13.74
N VAL A 43 -8.95 8.40 12.72
CA VAL A 43 -9.37 7.48 11.66
C VAL A 43 -9.86 6.21 12.34
N ASP A 44 -11.10 5.83 12.01
CA ASP A 44 -11.77 4.66 12.56
C ASP A 44 -10.91 3.40 12.32
N GLU A 45 -10.76 2.55 13.33
CA GLU A 45 -9.91 1.37 13.26
C GLU A 45 -10.42 0.38 12.21
N ASP A 46 -11.75 0.26 12.06
CA ASP A 46 -12.37 -0.56 11.02
C ASP A 46 -12.13 0.03 9.60
N GLU A 47 -12.06 1.36 9.49
CA GLU A 47 -11.69 2.04 8.23
C GLU A 47 -10.22 1.81 7.88
N LEU A 48 -9.33 1.88 8.88
CA LEU A 48 -7.91 1.54 8.71
C LEU A 48 -7.73 0.09 8.27
N ASP A 49 -8.41 -0.87 8.89
CA ASP A 49 -8.32 -2.28 8.52
C ASP A 49 -8.75 -2.49 7.06
N ARG A 50 -9.89 -1.91 6.66
CA ARG A 50 -10.37 -1.94 5.27
C ARG A 50 -9.36 -1.35 4.29
N LEU A 51 -8.77 -0.19 4.62
CA LEU A 51 -7.74 0.45 3.79
C LEU A 51 -6.48 -0.41 3.67
N VAL A 52 -6.02 -1.01 4.76
CA VAL A 52 -4.84 -1.88 4.78
C VAL A 52 -5.06 -3.13 3.95
N VAL A 53 -6.20 -3.81 4.12
CA VAL A 53 -6.55 -5.00 3.35
C VAL A 53 -6.68 -4.68 1.86
N ALA A 54 -7.43 -3.63 1.52
CA ALA A 54 -7.66 -3.25 0.13
C ALA A 54 -6.37 -2.79 -0.57
N GLY A 55 -5.58 -1.92 0.08
CA GLY A 55 -4.32 -1.40 -0.45
C GLY A 55 -3.27 -2.50 -0.62
N SER A 56 -3.15 -3.40 0.36
CA SER A 56 -2.25 -4.56 0.27
C SER A 56 -2.67 -5.52 -0.84
N GLY A 57 -3.96 -5.83 -0.94
CA GLY A 57 -4.48 -6.68 -2.02
C GLY A 57 -4.27 -6.08 -3.42
N ALA A 58 -4.48 -4.76 -3.57
CA ALA A 58 -4.23 -4.06 -4.83
C ALA A 58 -2.75 -4.08 -5.21
N PHE A 59 -1.86 -3.81 -4.25
CA PHE A 59 -0.43 -3.86 -4.47
C PHE A 59 0.02 -5.26 -4.88
N LEU A 60 -0.39 -6.29 -4.13
CA LEU A 60 -0.01 -7.68 -4.43
C LEU A 60 -0.47 -8.10 -5.82
N ARG A 61 -1.70 -7.78 -6.24
CA ARG A 61 -2.16 -8.06 -7.63
C ARG A 61 -1.32 -7.37 -8.69
N SER A 62 -0.81 -6.17 -8.42
CA SER A 62 0.07 -5.45 -9.37
C SER A 62 1.50 -6.01 -9.43
N CYS A 63 1.92 -6.74 -8.39
CA CYS A 63 3.26 -7.30 -8.23
C CYS A 63 3.29 -8.83 -8.32
N GLN A 64 2.13 -9.45 -8.58
CA GLN A 64 2.00 -10.88 -8.78
C GLN A 64 2.82 -11.30 -9.99
N ARG A 65 3.50 -12.43 -9.85
CA ARG A 65 4.09 -13.13 -10.97
C ARG A 65 2.91 -13.60 -11.84
N GLU A 66 2.89 -13.26 -13.13
CA GLU A 66 2.07 -14.06 -14.05
C GLU A 66 2.54 -15.50 -13.87
N ASP A 67 1.67 -16.35 -13.34
CA ASP A 67 1.90 -17.78 -13.39
C ASP A 67 2.01 -18.15 -14.87
N ALA A 68 3.20 -18.64 -15.25
CA ALA A 68 3.45 -19.30 -16.52
C ALA A 68 2.67 -20.61 -16.61
#